data_AF-A0A7Y2SSZ9-F1
#
_entry.id   AF-A0A7Y2SSZ9-F1
#
_cell.length_a   1.000
_cell.length_b   1.000
_cell.length_c   1.000
_cell.angle_alpha   90.00
_cell.angle_beta   90.00
_cell.angle_gamma   90.00
#
_symmetry.space_group_name_H-M   'P 1'
#
loop_
_entity.id
_entity.type
_entity.pdbx_description
1 polymer ?
#
loop_
_entity_poly.entity_id
_entity_poly.type
_entity_poly.pdbx_seq_one_letter_code
_entity_poly.pdbx_strand_id
1 'polypeptide(L)'
;MDTEAQAGTTWHWRIPELKHALGTTGKILAAHAALRQATLSGLQGQRDSQASVLIQVYRAARAIQPTITLHDVIAVENEPNEIVVRRHVLLDAMVPLPHIADVYLGTPLLRHYYAPTADDPLGSCTKVARAVGQHVTVLWRLEHGVVQPRISTLIQLYRLFIPFDPTLNLHDVLLLPDADLPPDAPIYAPYHHAETTHTLLDVWKQLSAAEQQGALKYLTDLRDKS
;
A
#
# COMPACT_ATOMS: atom_id res chain seq x y z
N MET A 1 17.21 32.78 15.08
CA MET A 1 17.15 31.67 16.06
C MET A 1 16.14 30.70 15.55
N ASP A 2 16.65 29.56 15.14
CA ASP A 2 15.97 28.50 14.44
C ASP A 2 14.88 27.90 15.30
N THR A 3 13.70 27.77 14.71
CA THR A 3 12.76 26.73 15.11
C THR A 3 12.14 26.23 13.83
N GLU A 4 12.99 25.62 13.00
CA GLU A 4 12.54 24.58 12.09
C GLU A 4 11.72 23.60 12.94
N ALA A 5 10.42 23.56 12.68
CA ALA A 5 9.61 22.43 13.08
C ALA A 5 10.29 21.20 12.48
N GLN A 6 11.03 20.47 13.32
CA GLN A 6 11.50 19.13 13.03
C GLN A 6 10.25 18.32 12.72
N ALA A 7 9.96 18.16 11.42
CA ALA A 7 9.14 17.08 10.92
C ALA A 7 9.87 15.79 11.29
N GLY A 8 9.60 15.32 12.51
CA GLY A 8 10.25 14.17 13.13
C GLY A 8 10.20 12.99 12.17
N THR A 9 11.29 12.23 12.13
CA THR A 9 11.37 11.00 11.35
C THR A 9 10.21 10.10 11.76
N THR A 10 9.23 9.96 10.87
CA THR A 10 7.93 9.32 11.15
C THR A 10 7.96 7.80 11.00
N TRP A 11 9.16 7.26 10.83
CA TRP A 11 9.45 5.84 10.65
C TRP A 11 10.93 5.56 10.94
N HIS A 12 11.25 4.30 11.20
CA HIS A 12 12.62 3.83 11.41
C HIS A 12 12.80 2.36 11.03
N TRP A 13 14.05 1.97 10.77
CA TRP A 13 14.40 0.57 10.51
C TRP A 13 14.35 -0.28 11.79
N ARG A 14 13.81 -1.48 11.68
CA ARG A 14 13.67 -2.46 12.78
C ARG A 14 14.71 -3.58 12.70
N ILE A 15 15.94 -3.28 12.26
CA ILE A 15 16.96 -4.31 12.00
C ILE A 15 17.27 -5.17 13.24
N PRO A 16 17.42 -4.61 14.46
CA PRO A 16 17.60 -5.41 15.67
C PRO A 16 16.43 -6.37 15.96
N GLU A 17 15.20 -5.85 15.90
CA GLU A 17 13.96 -6.58 16.16
C GLU A 17 13.73 -7.67 15.12
N LEU A 18 13.96 -7.35 13.85
CA LEU A 18 13.85 -8.28 12.74
C LEU A 18 14.82 -9.46 12.91
N LYS A 19 16.09 -9.20 13.25
CA LYS A 19 17.06 -10.30 13.52
C LYS A 19 16.61 -11.19 14.67
N HIS A 20 16.06 -10.59 15.73
CA HIS A 20 15.54 -11.32 16.88
C HIS A 20 14.35 -12.20 16.49
N ALA A 21 13.37 -11.64 15.78
CA ALA A 21 12.20 -12.37 15.29
C ALA A 21 12.59 -13.56 14.39
N LEU A 22 13.56 -13.34 13.51
CA LEU A 22 14.08 -14.37 12.59
C LEU A 22 15.01 -15.40 13.25
N GLY A 23 15.42 -15.21 14.51
CA GLY A 23 16.42 -16.05 15.16
C GLY A 23 17.77 -16.09 14.42
N THR A 24 18.15 -15.00 13.75
CA THR A 24 19.30 -14.96 12.82
C THR A 24 20.35 -13.91 13.20
N THR A 25 21.50 -13.97 12.55
CA THR A 25 22.59 -12.99 12.74
C THR A 25 22.58 -11.93 11.64
N GLY A 26 23.18 -10.76 11.92
CA GLY A 26 23.36 -9.72 10.90
C GLY A 26 24.18 -10.20 9.69
N LYS A 27 25.10 -11.16 9.87
CA LYS A 27 25.87 -11.76 8.79
C LYS A 27 24.99 -12.59 7.86
N ILE A 28 24.14 -13.44 8.42
CA ILE A 28 23.23 -14.31 7.65
C ILE A 28 22.21 -13.46 6.91
N LEU A 29 21.54 -12.54 7.60
CA LEU A 29 20.54 -11.66 6.97
C LEU A 29 21.15 -10.80 5.86
N ALA A 30 22.36 -10.26 6.06
CA ALA A 30 23.05 -9.49 5.03
C ALA A 30 23.42 -10.35 3.81
N ALA A 31 23.85 -11.60 4.03
CA ALA A 31 24.15 -12.53 2.95
C ALA A 31 22.90 -12.86 2.11
N HIS A 32 21.76 -13.14 2.76
CA HIS A 32 20.49 -13.35 2.06
C HIS A 32 20.02 -12.11 1.29
N ALA A 33 20.26 -10.91 1.84
CA ALA A 33 19.91 -9.64 1.18
C ALA A 33 20.90 -9.21 0.08
N ALA A 34 21.97 -9.98 -0.15
CA ALA A 34 23.10 -9.58 -1.01
C ALA A 34 23.69 -8.21 -0.64
N LEU A 35 23.69 -7.88 0.65
CA LEU A 35 24.23 -6.64 1.21
C LEU A 35 25.53 -6.91 1.98
N ARG A 36 26.40 -5.90 2.06
CA ARG A 36 27.50 -5.94 3.03
C ARG A 36 26.92 -5.88 4.44
N GLN A 37 27.47 -6.65 5.37
CA GLN A 37 27.03 -6.62 6.77
C GLN A 37 27.09 -5.20 7.37
N ALA A 38 28.13 -4.43 7.03
CA ALA A 38 28.25 -3.03 7.47
C ALA A 38 27.11 -2.14 6.92
N THR A 39 26.68 -2.38 5.68
CA THR A 39 25.54 -1.67 5.09
C THR A 39 24.26 -1.98 5.84
N LEU A 40 23.96 -3.27 6.11
CA LEU A 40 22.79 -3.68 6.87
C LEU A 40 22.79 -3.07 8.28
N SER A 41 23.92 -3.13 9.00
CA SER A 41 24.05 -2.53 10.33
C SER A 41 23.88 -1.01 10.30
N GLY A 42 24.32 -0.34 9.23
CA GLY A 42 24.19 1.10 9.06
C GLY A 42 22.75 1.58 8.83
N LEU A 43 21.82 0.71 8.40
CA LEU A 43 20.44 1.10 8.10
C LEU A 43 19.72 1.69 9.32
N GLN A 44 20.00 1.19 10.53
CA GLN A 44 19.36 1.70 11.75
C GLN A 44 19.60 3.20 11.99
N GLY A 45 20.72 3.74 11.51
CA GLY A 45 21.04 5.16 11.60
C GLY A 45 20.66 5.97 10.36
N GLN A 46 20.11 5.34 9.32
CA GLN A 46 19.72 6.05 8.09
C GLN A 46 18.38 6.73 8.28
N ARG A 47 18.34 8.02 7.93
CA ARG A 47 17.10 8.82 7.90
C ARG A 47 16.23 8.52 6.69
N ASP A 48 16.84 8.07 5.60
CA ASP A 48 16.13 7.73 4.38
C ASP A 48 16.96 6.79 3.50
N SER A 49 16.28 5.94 2.75
CA SER A 49 16.89 4.96 1.84
C SER A 49 15.97 4.75 0.63
N GLN A 50 16.48 4.11 -0.41
CA GLN A 50 15.66 3.72 -1.56
C GLN A 50 14.79 2.49 -1.23
N ALA A 51 13.61 2.41 -1.83
CA ALA A 51 12.71 1.26 -1.68
C ALA A 51 13.35 -0.07 -2.07
N SER A 52 14.30 -0.08 -3.01
CA SER A 52 15.08 -1.30 -3.34
C SER A 52 15.78 -1.91 -2.15
N VAL A 53 16.35 -1.10 -1.27
CA VAL A 53 17.04 -1.59 -0.07
C VAL A 53 16.02 -2.23 0.87
N LEU A 54 14.86 -1.60 1.06
CA LEU A 54 13.75 -2.16 1.82
C LEU A 54 13.31 -3.52 1.27
N ILE A 55 13.09 -3.60 -0.05
CA ILE A 55 12.67 -4.85 -0.71
C ILE A 55 13.73 -5.95 -0.60
N GLN A 56 15.01 -5.63 -0.72
CA GLN A 56 16.09 -6.62 -0.56
C GLN A 56 16.11 -7.21 0.85
N VAL A 57 16.02 -6.36 1.88
CA VAL A 57 15.98 -6.81 3.28
C VAL A 57 14.70 -7.61 3.55
N TYR A 58 13.56 -7.16 3.02
CA TYR A 58 12.28 -7.85 3.12
C TYR A 58 12.31 -9.25 2.50
N ARG A 59 12.75 -9.39 1.24
CA ARG A 59 12.84 -10.68 0.55
C ARG A 59 13.79 -11.63 1.27
N ALA A 60 14.91 -11.11 1.78
CA ALA A 60 15.86 -11.89 2.59
C ALA A 60 15.24 -12.41 3.88
N ALA A 61 14.48 -11.58 4.58
CA ALA A 61 13.77 -11.97 5.79
C ALA A 61 12.68 -13.02 5.49
N ARG A 62 11.92 -12.85 4.39
CA ARG A 62 10.88 -13.82 3.99
C ARG A 62 11.42 -15.18 3.57
N ALA A 63 12.60 -15.22 2.96
CA ALA A 63 13.28 -16.47 2.66
C ALA A 63 13.62 -17.29 3.93
N ILE A 64 13.75 -16.61 5.08
CA ILE A 64 13.96 -17.26 6.39
C ILE A 64 12.61 -17.56 7.06
N GLN A 65 11.70 -16.59 7.06
CA GLN A 65 10.38 -16.70 7.66
C GLN A 65 9.28 -16.11 6.75
N PRO A 66 8.45 -16.96 6.09
CA PRO A 66 7.50 -16.51 5.07
C PRO A 66 6.40 -15.52 5.51
N THR A 67 6.17 -15.39 6.81
CA THR A 67 5.13 -14.53 7.40
C THR A 67 5.59 -13.08 7.62
N ILE A 68 6.86 -12.76 7.37
CA ILE A 68 7.40 -11.41 7.51
C ILE A 68 6.71 -10.44 6.56
N THR A 69 6.41 -9.24 7.06
CA THR A 69 5.80 -8.12 6.35
C THR A 69 6.78 -6.95 6.21
N LEU A 70 6.46 -5.95 5.37
CA LEU A 70 7.27 -4.72 5.28
C LEU A 70 7.35 -3.96 6.62
N HIS A 71 6.31 -4.05 7.44
CA HIS A 71 6.23 -3.44 8.77
C HIS A 71 7.07 -4.16 9.84
N ASP A 72 7.50 -5.40 9.57
CA ASP A 72 8.50 -6.07 10.40
C ASP A 72 9.92 -5.57 10.10
N VAL A 73 10.13 -5.00 8.91
CA VAL A 73 11.43 -4.46 8.47
C VAL A 73 11.58 -2.99 8.86
N ILE A 74 10.51 -2.21 8.74
CA ILE A 74 10.45 -0.80 9.17
C ILE A 74 9.23 -0.56 10.05
N ALA A 75 9.37 0.27 11.08
CA ALA A 75 8.26 0.74 11.88
C ALA A 75 7.84 2.11 11.35
N VAL A 76 6.53 2.33 11.26
CA VAL A 76 5.94 3.64 11.00
C VAL A 76 5.19 4.06 12.26
N GLU A 77 5.46 5.25 12.78
CA GLU A 77 4.93 5.69 14.07
C GLU A 77 3.42 5.98 13.99
N ASN A 78 2.67 5.62 15.04
CA ASN A 78 1.22 5.84 15.22
C ASN A 78 0.30 5.06 14.26
N GLU A 79 0.76 3.92 13.74
CA GLU A 79 0.00 3.07 12.81
C GLU A 79 -0.72 1.92 13.54
N PRO A 80 -1.81 1.36 12.97
CA PRO A 80 -2.57 0.28 13.58
C PRO A 80 -1.74 -1.00 13.78
N ASN A 81 -2.02 -1.72 14.86
CA ASN A 81 -1.28 -2.92 15.25
C ASN A 81 -1.59 -4.16 14.39
N GLU A 82 -2.73 -4.20 13.70
CA GLU A 82 -3.12 -5.35 12.89
C GLU A 82 -2.84 -5.08 11.41
N ILE A 83 -1.95 -5.90 10.83
CA ILE A 83 -1.51 -5.77 9.44
C ILE A 83 -2.02 -6.97 8.66
N VAL A 84 -2.97 -6.73 7.75
CA VAL A 84 -3.45 -7.73 6.81
C VAL A 84 -2.80 -7.49 5.45
N VAL A 85 -1.83 -8.34 5.10
CA VAL A 85 -1.18 -8.28 3.78
C VAL A 85 -2.13 -8.84 2.72
N ARG A 86 -2.30 -8.11 1.60
CA ARG A 86 -3.32 -8.41 0.59
C ARG A 86 -2.73 -8.50 -0.81
N ARG A 87 -3.37 -9.31 -1.65
CA ARG A 87 -3.05 -9.47 -3.08
C ARG A 87 -3.81 -8.45 -3.89
N HIS A 88 -3.13 -7.77 -4.80
CA HIS A 88 -3.73 -6.76 -5.67
C HIS A 88 -3.78 -7.24 -7.11
N VAL A 89 -4.90 -6.97 -7.79
CA VAL A 89 -4.98 -7.10 -9.25
C VAL A 89 -4.46 -5.80 -9.85
N LEU A 90 -3.34 -5.88 -10.57
CA LEU A 90 -2.69 -4.73 -11.19
C LEU A 90 -3.53 -4.19 -12.36
N LEU A 91 -3.48 -2.88 -12.60
CA LEU A 91 -4.04 -2.28 -13.81
C LEU A 91 -3.06 -2.47 -14.97
N ASP A 92 -3.58 -2.66 -16.19
CA ASP A 92 -2.76 -2.87 -17.41
C ASP A 92 -1.71 -1.78 -17.67
N ALA A 93 -1.99 -0.55 -17.24
CA ALA A 93 -1.11 0.60 -17.44
C ALA A 93 0.02 0.73 -16.39
N MET A 94 0.05 -0.12 -15.36
CA MET A 94 1.05 -0.04 -14.30
C MET A 94 2.40 -0.58 -14.78
N VAL A 95 3.47 0.15 -14.45
CA VAL A 95 4.84 -0.19 -14.83
C VAL A 95 5.64 -0.53 -13.57
N PRO A 96 6.44 -1.62 -13.58
CA PRO A 96 7.23 -1.99 -12.41
C PRO A 96 8.31 -0.94 -12.13
N LEU A 97 8.69 -0.82 -10.86
CA LEU A 97 9.77 0.03 -10.39
C LEU A 97 11.10 -0.42 -11.01
N PRO A 98 11.99 0.53 -11.35
CA PRO A 98 13.22 0.20 -12.04
C PRO A 98 14.11 -0.63 -11.11
N HIS A 99 14.76 -1.67 -11.64
CA HIS A 99 15.69 -2.54 -10.91
C HIS A 99 15.07 -3.35 -9.75
N ILE A 100 13.75 -3.43 -9.65
CA ILE A 100 13.06 -4.34 -8.72
C ILE A 100 12.00 -5.10 -9.52
N ALA A 101 12.30 -6.37 -9.84
CA ALA A 101 11.40 -7.20 -10.64
C ALA A 101 10.02 -7.31 -9.99
N ASP A 102 8.99 -7.05 -10.82
CA ASP A 102 7.56 -7.22 -10.54
C ASP A 102 7.03 -6.49 -9.31
N VAL A 103 7.71 -5.41 -8.88
CA VAL A 103 7.25 -4.53 -7.81
C VAL A 103 6.75 -3.21 -8.38
N TYR A 104 5.56 -2.76 -7.98
CA TYR A 104 4.89 -1.58 -8.54
C TYR A 104 4.58 -0.56 -7.46
N LEU A 105 4.49 0.72 -7.85
CA LEU A 105 3.93 1.74 -6.97
C LEU A 105 2.40 1.67 -7.03
N GLY A 106 1.74 1.48 -5.90
CA GLY A 106 0.29 1.28 -5.79
C GLY A 106 -0.57 2.53 -5.97
N THR A 107 0.03 3.72 -6.06
CA THR A 107 -0.73 4.98 -6.13
C THR A 107 -1.72 5.07 -7.29
N PRO A 108 -1.47 4.55 -8.51
CA PRO A 108 -2.49 4.55 -9.57
C PRO A 108 -3.69 3.68 -9.21
N LEU A 109 -3.45 2.53 -8.56
CA LEU A 109 -4.48 1.60 -8.13
C LEU A 109 -5.32 2.18 -6.98
N LEU A 110 -4.66 2.76 -5.97
CA LEU A 110 -5.34 3.41 -4.85
C LEU A 110 -6.18 4.61 -5.31
N ARG A 111 -5.70 5.40 -6.27
CA ARG A 111 -6.53 6.44 -6.90
C ARG A 111 -7.73 5.85 -7.62
N HIS A 112 -7.54 4.78 -8.40
CA HIS A 112 -8.64 4.14 -9.11
C HIS A 112 -9.75 3.69 -8.14
N TYR A 113 -9.40 3.20 -6.96
CA TYR A 113 -10.38 2.76 -5.96
C TYR A 113 -11.00 3.91 -5.15
N TYR A 114 -10.21 4.89 -4.72
CA TYR A 114 -10.64 5.88 -3.72
C TYR A 114 -10.89 7.28 -4.26
N ALA A 115 -10.46 7.57 -5.48
CA ALA A 115 -10.62 8.85 -6.14
C ALA A 115 -10.73 8.66 -7.66
N PRO A 116 -11.75 7.93 -8.14
CA PRO A 116 -11.84 7.52 -9.55
C PRO A 116 -12.05 8.68 -10.51
N THR A 117 -12.55 9.83 -10.03
CA THR A 117 -12.86 10.99 -10.87
C THR A 117 -11.82 12.08 -10.73
N ALA A 118 -11.62 12.88 -11.78
CA ALA A 118 -10.64 13.98 -11.76
C ALA A 118 -10.97 15.06 -10.72
N ASP A 119 -12.23 15.18 -10.30
CA ASP A 119 -12.70 16.14 -9.31
C ASP A 119 -12.36 15.72 -7.88
N ASP A 120 -12.14 14.44 -7.63
CA ASP A 120 -11.80 13.90 -6.32
C ASP A 120 -10.49 14.50 -5.76
N PRO A 121 -10.35 14.65 -4.43
CA PRO A 121 -9.18 15.26 -3.81
C PRO A 121 -7.86 14.62 -4.21
N LEU A 122 -7.86 13.32 -4.52
CA LEU A 122 -6.70 12.55 -4.95
C LEU A 122 -6.80 12.04 -6.40
N GLY A 123 -7.80 12.48 -7.17
CA GLY A 123 -8.16 11.88 -8.45
C GLY A 123 -7.19 12.10 -9.61
N SER A 124 -6.07 12.79 -9.36
CA SER A 124 -5.01 12.94 -10.36
C SER A 124 -3.62 12.89 -9.73
N CYS A 125 -2.63 12.52 -10.53
CA CYS A 125 -1.22 12.53 -10.14
C CYS A 125 -0.79 13.91 -9.62
N THR A 126 -1.25 15.01 -10.24
CA THR A 126 -0.96 16.38 -9.76
C THR A 126 -1.47 16.63 -8.34
N LYS A 127 -2.68 16.17 -8.02
CA LYS A 127 -3.27 16.35 -6.68
C LYS A 127 -2.54 15.51 -5.62
N VAL A 128 -2.22 14.25 -5.94
CA VAL A 128 -1.42 13.38 -5.06
C VAL A 128 -0.04 13.98 -4.82
N ALA A 129 0.66 14.41 -5.88
CA ALA A 129 1.99 15.01 -5.78
C ALA A 129 1.99 16.23 -4.86
N ARG A 130 1.00 17.12 -5.02
CA ARG A 130 0.82 18.26 -4.13
C ARG A 130 0.61 17.84 -2.67
N ALA A 131 -0.24 16.83 -2.44
CA ALA A 131 -0.57 16.37 -1.09
C ALA A 131 0.64 15.75 -0.35
N VAL A 132 1.55 15.07 -1.06
CA VAL A 132 2.80 14.56 -0.49
C VAL A 132 3.98 15.53 -0.57
N GLY A 133 3.76 16.78 -1.01
CA GLY A 133 4.82 17.78 -1.14
C GLY A 133 5.89 17.44 -2.18
N GLN A 134 5.53 16.68 -3.22
CA GLN A 134 6.41 16.29 -4.32
C GLN A 134 6.07 17.09 -5.59
N HIS A 135 7.06 17.29 -6.46
CA HIS A 135 6.81 17.83 -7.79
C HIS A 135 6.05 16.81 -8.64
N VAL A 136 5.06 17.25 -9.43
CA VAL A 136 4.23 16.35 -10.26
C VAL A 136 5.05 15.45 -11.19
N THR A 137 6.10 15.99 -11.81
CA THR A 137 7.01 15.21 -12.67
C THR A 137 7.73 14.10 -11.90
N VAL A 138 8.02 14.29 -10.61
CA VAL A 138 8.67 13.26 -9.79
C VAL A 138 7.68 12.12 -9.54
N LEU A 139 6.46 12.43 -9.09
CA LEU A 139 5.44 11.40 -8.87
C LEU A 139 5.08 10.66 -10.17
N TRP A 140 4.94 11.38 -11.27
CA TRP A 140 4.72 10.77 -12.58
C TRP A 140 5.84 9.79 -12.95
N ARG A 141 7.11 10.18 -12.76
CA ARG A 141 8.26 9.30 -13.02
C ARG A 141 8.29 8.08 -12.11
N LEU A 142 7.83 8.20 -10.86
CA LEU A 142 7.70 7.07 -9.93
C LEU A 142 6.64 6.08 -10.41
N GLU A 143 5.45 6.57 -10.80
CA GLU A 143 4.32 5.74 -11.26
C GLU A 143 4.59 5.02 -12.58
N HIS A 144 5.49 5.56 -13.40
CA HIS A 144 5.87 4.99 -14.70
C HIS A 144 7.20 4.22 -14.63
N GLY A 145 7.67 3.85 -13.43
CA GLY A 145 8.87 3.01 -13.28
C GLY A 145 10.17 3.66 -13.75
N VAL A 146 10.23 4.99 -13.88
CA VAL A 146 11.42 5.72 -14.36
C VAL A 146 12.42 5.96 -13.24
N VAL A 147 11.94 6.16 -12.00
CA VAL A 147 12.77 6.37 -10.81
C VAL A 147 12.26 5.55 -9.64
N GLN A 148 13.12 5.24 -8.68
CA GLN A 148 12.69 4.57 -7.45
C GLN A 148 12.21 5.55 -6.39
N PRO A 149 11.17 5.19 -5.62
CA PRO A 149 10.75 5.96 -4.47
C PRO A 149 11.75 5.79 -3.33
N ARG A 150 11.94 6.88 -2.57
CA ARG A 150 12.51 6.81 -1.23
C ARG A 150 11.48 6.25 -0.25
N ILE A 151 11.94 5.65 0.83
CA ILE A 151 11.06 5.11 1.87
C ILE A 151 10.20 6.23 2.48
N SER A 152 10.78 7.42 2.68
CA SER A 152 10.03 8.60 3.13
C SER A 152 8.85 8.94 2.20
N THR A 153 9.05 8.87 0.87
CA THR A 153 7.99 9.09 -0.13
C THR A 153 6.92 8.01 -0.05
N LEU A 154 7.30 6.74 0.11
CA LEU A 154 6.33 5.64 0.28
C LEU A 154 5.45 5.86 1.52
N ILE A 155 6.03 6.36 2.61
CA ILE A 155 5.30 6.57 3.87
C ILE A 155 4.39 7.79 3.79
N GLN A 156 4.81 8.85 3.09
CA GLN A 156 3.94 9.98 2.79
C GLN A 156 2.73 9.55 1.94
N LEU A 157 2.96 8.73 0.92
CA LEU A 157 1.89 8.18 0.08
C LEU A 157 0.97 7.26 0.88
N TYR A 158 1.54 6.36 1.67
CA TYR A 158 0.79 5.50 2.59
C TYR A 158 -0.16 6.32 3.47
N ARG A 159 0.37 7.29 4.21
CA ARG A 159 -0.41 8.14 5.12
C ARG A 159 -1.44 9.01 4.44
N LEU A 160 -1.21 9.38 3.18
CA LEU A 160 -2.18 10.12 2.39
C LEU A 160 -3.48 9.32 2.17
N PHE A 161 -3.37 7.99 2.02
CA PHE A 161 -4.52 7.13 1.73
C PHE A 161 -5.17 6.52 2.97
N ILE A 162 -4.51 6.48 4.13
CA ILE A 162 -5.08 5.98 5.40
C ILE A 162 -6.47 6.58 5.71
N PRO A 163 -6.74 7.89 5.55
CA PRO A 163 -8.07 8.45 5.84
C PRO A 163 -9.19 7.90 4.95
N PHE A 164 -8.87 7.31 3.80
CA PHE A 164 -9.85 6.72 2.88
C PHE A 164 -10.09 5.24 3.17
N ASP A 165 -9.05 4.55 3.66
CA ASP A 165 -9.12 3.17 4.12
C ASP A 165 -8.12 2.96 5.27
N PRO A 166 -8.62 2.90 6.52
CA PRO A 166 -7.76 2.78 7.71
C PRO A 166 -7.10 1.40 7.84
N THR A 167 -7.46 0.45 6.97
CA THR A 167 -6.87 -0.90 6.94
C THR A 167 -5.68 -0.98 6.00
N LEU A 168 -5.37 0.07 5.24
CA LEU A 168 -4.20 0.12 4.37
C LEU A 168 -2.90 -0.12 5.14
N ASN A 169 -1.93 -0.70 4.46
CA ASN A 169 -0.57 -0.89 4.93
C ASN A 169 0.44 -0.68 3.80
N LEU A 170 1.74 -0.81 4.10
CA LEU A 170 2.81 -0.56 3.13
C LEU A 170 2.75 -1.46 1.88
N HIS A 171 2.17 -2.66 1.98
CA HIS A 171 2.00 -3.56 0.83
C HIS A 171 0.92 -3.09 -0.15
N ASP A 172 0.04 -2.18 0.25
CA ASP A 172 -0.96 -1.59 -0.64
C ASP A 172 -0.39 -0.38 -1.41
N VAL A 173 0.73 0.17 -0.94
CA VAL A 173 1.44 1.30 -1.57
C VAL A 173 2.63 0.79 -2.39
N LEU A 174 3.24 -0.31 -1.98
CA LEU A 174 4.30 -1.00 -2.69
C LEU A 174 3.82 -2.41 -3.04
N LEU A 175 3.26 -2.55 -4.24
CA LEU A 175 2.62 -3.79 -4.67
C LEU A 175 3.71 -4.81 -5.03
N LEU A 176 3.70 -5.94 -4.34
CA LEU A 176 4.67 -7.02 -4.51
C LEU A 176 4.06 -8.17 -5.32
N PRO A 177 4.88 -8.97 -6.02
CA PRO A 177 4.39 -10.15 -6.72
C PRO A 177 3.92 -11.21 -5.71
N ASP A 178 3.05 -12.14 -6.14
CA ASP A 178 2.47 -13.16 -5.24
C ASP A 178 3.50 -14.02 -4.50
N ALA A 179 4.64 -14.31 -5.14
CA ALA A 179 5.75 -15.02 -4.50
C ALA A 179 6.32 -14.25 -3.29
N ASP A 180 6.19 -12.93 -3.32
CA ASP A 180 6.61 -12.01 -2.27
C ASP A 180 5.51 -11.74 -1.21
N LEU A 181 4.33 -12.35 -1.29
CA LEU A 181 3.26 -12.18 -0.30
C LEU A 181 3.07 -13.44 0.58
N PRO A 182 2.52 -13.31 1.81
CA PRO A 182 2.13 -14.47 2.61
C PRO A 182 1.23 -15.44 1.81
N PRO A 183 1.41 -16.77 1.95
CA PRO A 183 0.64 -17.75 1.15
C PRO A 183 -0.87 -17.60 1.27
N ASP A 184 -1.35 -17.17 2.42
CA ASP A 184 -2.75 -16.97 2.79
C ASP A 184 -3.26 -15.52 2.61
N ALA A 185 -2.46 -14.63 2.01
CA ALA A 185 -2.85 -13.22 1.78
C ALA A 185 -4.17 -13.11 0.99
N PRO A 186 -5.26 -12.57 1.55
CA PRO A 186 -6.52 -12.47 0.83
C PRO A 186 -6.41 -11.50 -0.36
N ILE A 187 -7.30 -11.65 -1.34
CA ILE A 187 -7.44 -10.66 -2.41
C ILE A 187 -7.94 -9.36 -1.79
N TYR A 188 -7.31 -8.27 -2.17
CA TYR A 188 -7.71 -6.93 -1.77
C TYR A 188 -9.12 -6.62 -2.26
N ALA A 189 -10.01 -6.34 -1.32
CA ALA A 189 -11.30 -5.74 -1.57
C ALA A 189 -11.24 -4.31 -1.01
N PRO A 190 -11.40 -3.27 -1.86
CA PRO A 190 -11.38 -1.88 -1.40
C PRO A 190 -12.37 -1.68 -0.25
N TYR A 191 -11.94 -0.96 0.78
CA TYR A 191 -12.83 -0.58 1.86
C TYR A 191 -13.82 0.45 1.33
N HIS A 192 -15.01 0.00 0.96
CA HIS A 192 -16.12 0.90 0.70
C HIS A 192 -16.58 1.45 2.05
N HIS A 193 -16.23 2.70 2.36
CA HIS A 193 -16.91 3.43 3.42
C HIS A 193 -18.41 3.23 3.20
N ALA A 194 -19.08 2.60 4.17
CA ALA A 194 -20.49 2.24 4.13
C ALA A 194 -21.44 3.46 4.14
N GLU A 195 -21.05 4.57 3.52
CA GLU A 195 -21.87 5.75 3.26
C GLU A 195 -22.27 5.89 1.78
N THR A 196 -21.88 4.95 0.91
CA THR A 196 -22.45 4.82 -0.45
C THR A 196 -23.03 3.44 -0.74
N THR A 197 -23.37 2.68 0.29
CA THR A 197 -24.61 1.88 0.22
C THR A 197 -25.75 2.78 0.67
N HIS A 198 -26.25 3.64 -0.23
CA HIS A 198 -27.70 3.72 -0.35
C HIS A 198 -28.10 2.31 -0.76
N THR A 199 -28.27 1.43 0.23
CA THR A 199 -28.53 0.03 -0.05
C THR A 199 -29.74 -0.02 -0.95
N LEU A 200 -29.78 -0.94 -1.91
CA LEU A 200 -31.03 -1.23 -2.63
C LEU A 200 -32.19 -1.43 -1.62
N LEU A 201 -31.89 -1.83 -0.38
CA LEU A 201 -32.78 -1.84 0.77
C LEU A 201 -33.31 -0.48 1.24
N ASP A 202 -32.52 0.60 1.23
CA ASP A 202 -32.98 1.95 1.60
C ASP A 202 -33.83 2.57 0.50
N VAL A 203 -33.43 2.37 -0.77
CA VAL A 203 -34.27 2.71 -1.92
C VAL A 203 -35.57 1.88 -1.88
N TRP A 204 -35.47 0.57 -1.61
CA TRP A 204 -36.62 -0.33 -1.45
C TRP A 204 -37.58 0.15 -0.36
N LYS A 205 -37.08 0.54 0.81
CA LYS A 205 -37.90 1.07 1.92
C LYS A 205 -38.57 2.40 1.61
N GLN A 206 -38.08 3.17 0.63
CA GLN A 206 -38.68 4.43 0.19
C GLN A 206 -39.72 4.25 -0.93
N LEU A 207 -39.76 3.08 -1.59
CA LEU A 207 -40.77 2.75 -2.59
C LEU A 207 -42.12 2.44 -1.94
N SER A 208 -43.20 2.85 -2.58
CA SER A 208 -44.55 2.41 -2.21
C SER A 208 -44.73 0.91 -2.44
N ALA A 209 -45.72 0.29 -1.79
CA ALA A 209 -46.00 -1.13 -1.93
C ALA A 209 -46.23 -1.57 -3.40
N ALA A 210 -46.82 -0.69 -4.22
CA ALA A 210 -47.03 -0.95 -5.65
C ALA A 210 -45.71 -0.96 -6.44
N GLU A 211 -44.78 -0.06 -6.11
CA GLU A 211 -43.47 0.04 -6.76
C GLU A 211 -42.54 -1.11 -6.34
N GLN A 212 -42.57 -1.50 -5.06
CA GLN A 212 -41.89 -2.70 -4.57
C GLN A 212 -42.37 -3.96 -5.30
N GLN A 213 -43.69 -4.11 -5.47
CA GLN A 213 -44.28 -5.25 -6.17
C GLN A 213 -43.90 -5.28 -7.67
N GLY A 214 -43.83 -4.11 -8.31
CA GLY A 214 -43.34 -3.97 -9.69
C GLY A 214 -41.86 -4.34 -9.85
N ALA A 215 -41.01 -3.87 -8.93
CA ALA A 215 -39.59 -4.22 -8.90
C ALA A 215 -39.35 -5.72 -8.65
N LEU A 216 -40.14 -6.33 -7.75
CA LEU A 216 -40.06 -7.76 -7.48
C LEU A 216 -40.43 -8.59 -8.72
N LYS A 217 -41.46 -8.17 -9.47
CA LYS A 217 -41.88 -8.81 -10.71
C LYS A 217 -40.78 -8.72 -11.78
N TYR A 218 -40.19 -7.55 -11.96
CA TYR A 218 -39.08 -7.33 -12.90
C TYR A 218 -37.86 -8.22 -12.60
N LEU A 219 -37.46 -8.33 -11.33
CA LEU A 219 -36.35 -9.20 -10.93
C LEU A 219 -36.66 -10.68 -11.12
N THR A 220 -37.92 -11.09 -10.92
CA THR A 220 -38.38 -12.47 -11.15
C THR A 220 -38.35 -12.79 -12.65
N ASP A 221 -38.84 -11.88 -13.49
CA ASP A 221 -38.84 -12.01 -14.96
C ASP A 221 -37.41 -12.04 -15.53
N LEU A 222 -36.45 -11.36 -14.90
CA LEU A 222 -35.02 -11.42 -15.24
C LEU A 222 -34.40 -12.77 -14.89
N ARG A 223 -34.71 -13.28 -13.70
CA ARG A 223 -34.20 -14.59 -13.25
C ARG A 223 -34.71 -15.72 -14.13
N ASP A 224 -35.97 -15.67 -14.54
CA ASP A 224 -36.58 -16.73 -15.35
C ASP A 224 -36.16 -16.66 -16.84
N LYS A 225 -35.42 -15.62 -17.24
CA LYS A 225 -34.78 -15.45 -18.56
C LYS A 225 -33.27 -15.75 -18.58
N SER A 226 -32.69 -16.11 -17.43
CA SER A 226 -31.29 -16.47 -17.23
C SER A 226 -31.13 -18.00 -17.13
#